data_AF-A0A529SI64-F1
#
_entry.id   AF-A0A529SI64-F1
#
_cell.length_a   1.000
_cell.length_b   1.000
_cell.length_c   1.000
_cell.angle_alpha   90.00
_cell.angle_beta   90.00
_cell.angle_gamma   90.00
#
_symmetry.space_group_name_H-M   'P 1'
#
loop_
_entity.id
_entity.type
_entity.pdbx_description
1 polymer ?
#
loop_
_entity_poly.entity_id
_entity_poly.type
_entity_poly.pdbx_seq_one_letter_code
_entity_poly.pdbx_strand_id
1 'polypeptide(L)'
;TQANARSFAVTNRSVLAIAVPMTLAYLTTPLLGIVDTAVVGQFGDAALLGGLAAGSLVFDVVFTTFNFLRSGTTGLVAQAFGRGDALEEQAVLWRALLIAVVAGVILAALSPLFAVAGQWFIGAEPRVSAAMSVYIRIRL
;
A
#
# COMPACT_ATOMS: atom_id res chain seq x y z
N THR A 1 20.37 4.39 36.71
CA THR A 1 20.95 3.61 35.61
C THR A 1 20.99 4.48 34.38
N GLN A 2 22.17 4.99 34.01
CA GLN A 2 22.32 5.90 32.88
C GLN A 2 22.11 5.14 31.57
N ALA A 3 21.05 5.50 30.83
CA ALA A 3 20.83 5.01 29.48
C ALA A 3 21.96 5.53 28.60
N ASN A 4 22.82 4.62 28.13
CA ASN A 4 23.95 4.91 27.27
C ASN A 4 23.41 5.26 25.86
N ALA A 5 22.93 6.49 25.69
CA ALA A 5 22.43 6.98 24.41
C ALA A 5 23.59 6.99 23.41
N ARG A 6 23.62 6.01 22.50
CA ARG A 6 24.61 5.96 21.43
C ARG A 6 24.48 7.23 20.60
N SER A 7 25.45 8.14 20.69
CA SER A 7 25.50 9.31 19.81
C SER A 7 25.84 8.82 18.40
N PHE A 8 24.85 8.81 17.51
CA PHE A 8 25.09 8.58 16.08
C PHE A 8 25.31 9.93 15.40
N ALA A 9 26.42 10.09 14.70
CA ALA A 9 26.65 11.27 13.88
C ALA A 9 25.77 11.18 12.63
N VAL A 10 24.70 11.98 12.57
CA VAL A 10 23.88 12.12 11.36
C VAL A 10 24.66 12.96 10.35
N THR A 11 24.97 12.38 9.20
CA THR A 11 25.62 13.09 8.08
C THR A 11 24.65 13.18 6.90
N ASN A 12 24.82 14.17 6.03
CA ASN A 12 24.02 14.25 4.80
C ASN A 12 24.11 12.97 3.97
N ARG A 13 25.29 12.32 3.98
CA ARG A 13 25.52 11.03 3.33
C ARG A 13 24.69 9.89 3.94
N SER A 14 24.59 9.81 5.27
CA SER A 14 23.78 8.77 5.94
C SER A 14 22.28 8.95 5.67
N VAL A 15 21.81 10.20 5.60
CA VAL A 15 20.41 10.50 5.23
C VAL A 15 20.15 10.14 3.77
N LEU A 16 21.02 10.56 2.84
CA LEU A 16 20.88 10.25 1.41
C LEU A 16 20.91 8.75 1.12
N ALA A 17 21.72 7.98 1.85
CA ALA A 17 21.80 6.53 1.70
C ALA A 17 20.46 5.81 1.99
N ILE A 18 19.58 6.40 2.79
CA ILE A 18 18.24 5.87 3.10
C ILE A 18 17.18 6.53 2.22
N ALA A 19 17.26 7.86 2.06
CA ALA A 19 16.25 8.64 1.35
C ALA A 19 16.18 8.31 -0.15
N VAL A 20 17.32 8.11 -0.81
CA VAL A 20 17.37 7.79 -2.26
C VAL A 20 16.65 6.48 -2.58
N PRO A 21 17.01 5.32 -1.98
CA PRO A 21 16.33 4.06 -2.29
C PRO A 21 14.85 4.09 -1.86
N MET A 22 14.54 4.74 -0.73
CA MET A 22 13.15 4.93 -0.30
C MET A 22 12.34 5.73 -1.33
N THR A 23 12.88 6.85 -1.83
CA THR A 23 12.21 7.70 -2.83
C THR A 23 11.99 6.95 -4.14
N LEU A 24 12.99 6.19 -4.61
CA LEU A 24 12.86 5.35 -5.79
C LEU A 24 11.75 4.29 -5.61
N ALA A 25 11.67 3.67 -4.43
CA ALA A 25 10.59 2.74 -4.12
C ALA A 25 9.22 3.42 -4.17
N TYR A 26 9.07 4.63 -3.59
CA TYR A 26 7.81 5.37 -3.65
C TYR A 26 7.43 5.82 -5.07
N LEU A 27 8.40 6.17 -5.92
CA LEU A 27 8.16 6.56 -7.31
C LEU A 27 7.59 5.43 -8.16
N THR A 28 7.77 4.17 -7.78
CA THR A 28 7.21 3.03 -8.54
C THR A 28 5.68 3.09 -8.64
N THR A 29 5.01 3.55 -7.60
CA THR A 29 3.53 3.61 -7.54
C THR A 29 2.94 4.57 -8.58
N PRO A 30 3.34 5.86 -8.65
CA PRO A 30 2.83 6.76 -9.70
C PRO A 30 3.30 6.35 -11.10
N LEU A 31 4.50 5.77 -11.24
CA LEU A 31 4.97 5.28 -12.53
C LEU A 31 4.08 4.13 -13.06
N LEU A 32 3.69 3.20 -12.20
CA LEU A 32 2.70 2.16 -12.53
C LEU A 32 1.38 2.78 -12.99
N GLY A 33 0.87 3.81 -12.30
CA GLY A 33 -0.36 4.50 -12.72
C GLY A 33 -0.25 5.18 -14.10
N ILE A 34 0.89 5.79 -14.41
CA ILE A 34 1.15 6.37 -15.74
C ILE A 34 1.17 5.27 -16.82
N VAL A 35 1.85 4.16 -16.55
CA VAL A 35 1.93 3.03 -17.49
C VAL A 35 0.56 2.39 -17.69
N ASP A 36 -0.20 2.14 -16.61
CA ASP A 36 -1.56 1.59 -16.66
C ASP A 36 -2.46 2.48 -17.54
N THR A 37 -2.39 3.81 -17.34
CA THR A 37 -3.17 4.78 -18.11
C THR A 37 -2.73 4.85 -19.58
N ALA A 38 -1.43 4.81 -19.85
CA ALA A 38 -0.90 4.84 -21.21
C ALA A 38 -1.29 3.58 -22.00
N VAL A 39 -1.17 2.40 -21.37
CA VAL A 39 -1.51 1.11 -21.99
C VAL A 39 -3.02 1.01 -22.23
N VAL A 40 -3.85 1.30 -21.22
CA VAL A 40 -5.31 1.27 -21.38
C VAL A 40 -5.79 2.36 -22.34
N GLY A 41 -5.12 3.51 -22.37
CA GLY A 41 -5.45 4.61 -23.28
C GLY A 41 -5.22 4.30 -24.75
N GLN A 42 -4.28 3.40 -25.08
CA GLN A 42 -4.05 2.96 -26.46
C GLN A 42 -5.23 2.19 -27.07
N PHE A 43 -6.14 1.64 -26.26
CA PHE A 43 -7.34 0.97 -26.75
C PHE A 43 -8.42 1.94 -27.28
N GLY A 44 -8.31 3.25 -26.96
CA GLY A 44 -9.25 4.27 -27.42
C GLY A 44 -10.68 4.14 -26.85
N ASP A 45 -10.91 3.29 -25.85
CA ASP A 45 -12.21 3.12 -25.20
C ASP A 45 -12.26 3.92 -23.88
N ALA A 46 -13.05 4.99 -23.89
CA ALA A 46 -13.26 5.84 -22.72
C ALA A 46 -13.85 5.06 -21.53
N ALA A 47 -14.63 4.00 -21.76
CA ALA A 47 -15.18 3.19 -20.69
C ALA A 47 -14.11 2.36 -19.96
N LEU A 48 -13.07 1.91 -20.68
CA LEU A 48 -11.94 1.19 -20.07
C LEU A 48 -11.09 2.13 -19.20
N LEU A 49 -10.80 3.34 -19.69
CA LEU A 49 -10.09 4.36 -18.90
C LEU A 49 -10.90 4.80 -17.68
N GLY A 50 -12.21 5.02 -17.84
CA GLY A 50 -13.10 5.36 -16.73
C GLY A 50 -13.16 4.22 -15.69
N GLY A 51 -13.20 2.97 -16.14
CA GLY A 51 -13.21 1.80 -15.27
C GLY A 51 -11.89 1.61 -14.51
N LEU A 52 -10.76 1.85 -15.18
CA LEU A 52 -9.43 1.88 -14.58
C LEU A 52 -9.35 2.94 -13.46
N ALA A 53 -9.79 4.17 -13.73
CA ALA A 53 -9.77 5.26 -12.77
C ALA A 53 -10.66 4.96 -11.56
N ALA A 54 -11.88 4.49 -11.81
CA ALA A 54 -12.83 4.09 -10.78
C ALA A 54 -12.28 2.94 -9.92
N GLY A 55 -11.71 1.91 -10.55
CA GLY A 55 -11.13 0.75 -9.87
C GLY A 55 -9.89 1.11 -9.05
N SER A 56 -9.03 1.97 -9.59
CA SER A 56 -7.85 2.50 -8.87
C SER A 56 -8.27 3.24 -7.60
N LEU A 57 -9.35 4.03 -7.66
CA LEU A 57 -9.83 4.78 -6.51
C LEU A 57 -10.37 3.87 -5.39
N VAL A 58 -11.10 2.82 -5.75
CA VAL A 58 -11.53 1.79 -4.79
C VAL A 58 -10.32 1.09 -4.17
N PHE A 59 -9.36 0.67 -5.00
CA PHE A 59 -8.13 0.05 -4.55
C PHE A 59 -7.35 0.94 -3.58
N ASP A 60 -7.18 2.23 -3.92
CA ASP A 60 -6.44 3.20 -3.11
C ASP A 60 -7.08 3.40 -1.74
N VAL A 61 -8.41 3.50 -1.65
CA VAL A 61 -9.13 3.62 -0.37
C VAL A 61 -8.90 2.38 0.50
N VAL A 62 -9.01 1.19 -0.08
CA VAL A 62 -8.79 -0.07 0.63
C VAL A 62 -7.34 -0.17 1.12
N PHE A 63 -6.35 0.02 0.24
CA PHE A 63 -4.94 -0.15 0.58
C PHE A 63 -4.39 0.96 1.47
N THR A 64 -4.83 2.21 1.29
CA THR A 64 -4.38 3.32 2.15
C THR A 64 -4.78 3.10 3.60
N THR A 65 -5.92 2.45 3.85
CA THR A 65 -6.33 2.09 5.20
C THR A 65 -5.25 1.27 5.90
N PHE A 66 -4.57 0.35 5.22
CA PHE A 66 -3.52 -0.50 5.80
C PHE A 66 -2.18 0.20 6.06
N ASN A 67 -2.00 1.46 5.63
CA ASN A 67 -0.78 2.20 5.96
C ASN A 67 -0.54 2.35 7.47
N PHE A 68 -1.60 2.24 8.29
CA PHE A 68 -1.48 2.23 9.75
C PHE A 68 -0.55 1.12 10.23
N LEU A 69 -0.56 -0.05 9.57
CA LEU A 69 0.22 -1.20 9.99
C LEU A 69 1.72 -0.89 9.87
N ARG A 70 2.12 -0.28 8.76
CA ARG A 70 3.51 0.17 8.54
C ARG A 70 3.93 1.24 9.55
N SER A 71 3.13 2.30 9.69
CA SER A 71 3.47 3.42 10.59
C SER A 71 3.48 2.99 12.06
N GLY A 72 2.54 2.14 12.47
CA GLY A 72 2.44 1.62 13.83
C GLY A 72 3.58 0.66 14.19
N THR A 73 3.94 -0.27 13.30
CA THR A 73 5.02 -1.24 13.59
C THR A 73 6.39 -0.58 13.55
N THR A 74 6.62 0.39 12.66
CA THR A 74 7.90 1.13 12.61
C THR A 74 8.21 1.78 13.95
N GLY A 75 7.21 2.40 14.60
CA GLY A 75 7.38 3.01 15.93
C GLY A 75 7.71 1.98 17.02
N LEU A 76 7.00 0.85 17.04
CA LEU A 76 7.22 -0.23 18.00
C LEU A 76 8.61 -0.88 17.82
N VAL A 77 9.03 -1.13 16.58
CA VAL A 77 10.37 -1.65 16.26
C VAL A 77 11.45 -0.64 16.67
N ALA A 78 11.27 0.65 16.38
CA ALA A 78 12.23 1.68 16.77
C ALA A 78 12.39 1.79 18.30
N GLN A 79 11.30 1.64 19.06
CA GLN A 79 11.34 1.60 20.53
C GLN A 79 12.05 0.35 21.05
N ALA A 80 11.75 -0.83 20.50
CA ALA A 80 12.43 -2.08 20.88
C ALA A 80 13.93 -2.01 20.58
N PHE A 81 14.29 -1.50 19.41
CA PHE A 81 15.67 -1.24 19.01
C PHE A 81 16.38 -0.24 19.92
N GLY A 82 15.71 0.85 20.29
CA GLY A 82 16.25 1.82 21.24
C GLY A 82 16.52 1.24 22.64
N ARG A 83 15.77 0.20 23.04
CA ARG A 83 15.98 -0.54 24.30
C ARG A 83 17.00 -1.68 24.20
N GLY A 84 17.44 -2.03 22.99
CA GLY A 84 18.29 -3.20 22.74
C GLY A 84 17.58 -4.54 22.94
N ASP A 85 16.26 -4.57 22.76
CA ASP A 85 15.41 -5.75 22.98
C ASP A 85 15.13 -6.49 21.67
N ALA A 86 16.09 -7.34 21.27
CA ALA A 86 15.99 -8.10 20.02
C ALA A 86 14.84 -9.12 20.00
N LEU A 87 14.35 -9.55 21.18
CA LEU A 87 13.20 -10.45 21.26
C LEU A 87 11.91 -9.69 20.93
N GLU A 88 11.72 -8.49 21.49
CA GLU A 88 10.56 -7.67 21.16
C GLU A 88 10.58 -7.18 19.71
N GLU A 89 11.75 -6.87 19.14
CA GLU A 89 11.87 -6.57 17.70
C GLU A 89 11.30 -7.70 16.83
N GLN A 90 11.69 -8.94 17.11
CA GLN A 90 11.19 -10.12 16.40
C GLN A 90 9.70 -10.37 16.68
N ALA A 91 9.25 -10.14 17.91
CA ALA A 91 7.84 -10.30 18.26
C ALA A 91 6.95 -9.31 17.49
N VAL A 92 7.38 -8.05 17.36
CA VAL A 92 6.67 -7.05 16.55
C VAL A 92 6.64 -7.47 15.08
N LEU A 93 7.74 -7.98 14.53
CA LEU A 93 7.79 -8.51 13.15
C LEU A 93 6.76 -9.62 12.94
N TRP A 94 6.74 -10.64 13.80
CA TRP A 94 5.82 -11.77 13.63
C TRP A 94 4.35 -11.38 13.81
N ARG A 95 4.05 -10.50 14.78
CA ARG A 95 2.69 -9.95 14.96
C ARG A 95 2.25 -9.17 13.72
N ALA A 96 3.13 -8.32 13.19
CA ALA A 96 2.85 -7.53 11.99
C ALA A 96 2.62 -8.42 10.76
N LEU A 97 3.47 -9.42 10.56
CA LEU A 97 3.35 -10.38 9.46
C LEU A 97 2.05 -11.18 9.56
N LEU A 98 1.71 -11.69 10.75
CA LEU A 98 0.45 -12.43 10.96
C LEU A 98 -0.75 -11.55 10.62
N ILE A 99 -0.79 -10.30 11.12
CA ILE A 99 -1.87 -9.36 10.82
C ILE A 99 -1.93 -9.06 9.33
N ALA A 100 -0.79 -8.82 8.67
CA ALA A 100 -0.74 -8.54 7.24
C ALA A 100 -1.26 -9.71 6.40
N VAL A 101 -0.86 -10.93 6.70
CA VAL A 101 -1.29 -12.14 5.98
C VAL A 101 -2.78 -12.39 6.20
N VAL A 102 -3.26 -12.34 7.45
CA VAL A 102 -4.68 -12.55 7.76
C VAL A 102 -5.54 -11.48 7.09
N ALA A 103 -5.15 -10.20 7.19
CA ALA A 103 -5.84 -9.11 6.53
C ALA A 103 -5.84 -9.27 5.00
N GLY A 104 -4.70 -9.64 4.41
CA GLY A 104 -4.57 -9.88 2.97
C GLY A 104 -5.48 -11.01 2.47
N VAL A 105 -5.53 -12.13 3.19
CA VAL A 105 -6.44 -13.25 2.87
C VAL A 105 -7.90 -12.82 2.98
N ILE A 106 -8.26 -12.06 4.03
CA ILE A 106 -9.62 -11.52 4.18
C ILE A 106 -9.97 -10.57 3.03
N LEU A 107 -9.05 -9.67 2.64
CA LEU A 107 -9.27 -8.77 1.51
C LEU A 107 -9.47 -9.52 0.21
N ALA A 108 -8.62 -10.51 -0.08
CA ALA A 108 -8.75 -11.34 -1.29
C ALA A 108 -10.10 -12.09 -1.31
N ALA A 109 -10.52 -12.65 -0.17
CA ALA A 109 -11.82 -13.30 -0.04
C ALA A 109 -13.01 -12.33 -0.20
N LEU A 110 -12.85 -11.07 0.22
CA LEU A 110 -13.84 -10.01 0.11
C LEU A 110 -13.74 -9.18 -1.19
N SER A 111 -12.80 -9.48 -2.08
CA SER A 111 -12.64 -8.87 -3.42
C SER A 111 -13.98 -8.70 -4.18
N PRO A 112 -14.88 -9.71 -4.27
CA PRO A 112 -16.17 -9.53 -4.93
C PRO A 112 -17.10 -8.53 -4.22
N LEU A 113 -17.03 -8.44 -2.89
CA LEU A 113 -17.82 -7.48 -2.12
C LEU A 113 -17.36 -6.04 -2.40
N PHE A 114 -16.04 -5.82 -2.49
CA PHE A 114 -15.49 -4.52 -2.86
C PHE A 114 -15.86 -4.10 -4.29
N ALA A 115 -15.95 -5.05 -5.23
CA ALA A 115 -16.43 -4.75 -6.57
C ALA A 115 -17.89 -4.27 -6.57
N VAL A 116 -18.78 -4.93 -5.83
CA VAL A 116 -20.19 -4.53 -5.71
C VAL A 116 -20.33 -3.19 -4.97
N ALA A 117 -19.62 -3.02 -3.86
CA ALA A 117 -19.61 -1.77 -3.11
C ALA A 117 -19.08 -0.60 -3.94
N GLY A 118 -18.02 -0.82 -4.72
CA GLY A 118 -17.47 0.17 -5.64
C GLY A 118 -18.46 0.57 -6.74
N GLN A 119 -19.20 -0.38 -7.31
CA GLN A 119 -20.24 -0.11 -8.30
C GLN A 119 -21.36 0.76 -7.72
N TRP A 120 -21.80 0.44 -6.50
CA TRP A 120 -22.82 1.21 -5.81
C TRP A 120 -22.33 2.62 -5.44
N PHE A 121 -21.09 2.75 -4.97
CA PHE A 121 -20.53 4.03 -4.52
C PHE A 121 -20.23 4.99 -5.67
N ILE A 122 -19.68 4.48 -6.79
CA ILE A 122 -19.30 5.32 -7.93
C ILE A 122 -20.49 5.62 -8.83
N GLY A 123 -21.46 4.71 -8.96
CA GLY A 123 -22.66 4.92 -9.77
C GLY A 123 -22.38 5.11 -11.27
N ALA A 124 -21.32 4.46 -11.79
CA ALA A 124 -20.89 4.62 -13.18
C ALA A 124 -21.77 3.87 -14.18
N GLU A 125 -21.76 4.34 -15.44
CA GLU A 125 -22.41 3.67 -16.58
C GLU A 125 -22.03 2.18 -16.67
N PRO A 126 -22.92 1.27 -17.13
CA PRO A 126 -22.68 -0.18 -17.11
C PRO A 126 -21.33 -0.64 -17.69
N ARG A 127 -20.86 -0.01 -18.77
CA ARG A 127 -19.57 -0.36 -19.40
C ARG A 127 -18.37 -0.02 -18.50
N VAL A 128 -18.41 1.14 -17.83
CA VAL A 128 -17.39 1.57 -16.87
C VAL A 128 -17.40 0.67 -15.64
N SER A 129 -18.59 0.36 -15.13
CA SER A 129 -18.80 -0.53 -13.98
C SER A 129 -18.30 -1.96 -14.25
N ALA A 130 -18.42 -2.46 -15.49
CA ALA A 130 -17.87 -3.75 -15.89
C ALA A 130 -16.34 -3.72 -15.93
N ALA A 131 -15.75 -2.71 -16.57
CA ALA A 131 -14.30 -2.55 -16.65
C ALA A 131 -13.66 -2.40 -15.25
N MET A 132 -14.29 -1.62 -14.36
CA MET A 132 -13.88 -1.49 -12.97
C MET A 132 -13.91 -2.84 -12.23
N SER A 133 -14.96 -3.63 -12.40
CA SER A 133 -15.08 -4.94 -11.74
C SER A 133 -13.99 -5.93 -12.19
N VAL A 134 -13.58 -5.85 -13.46
CA VAL A 134 -12.44 -6.64 -13.97
C VAL A 134 -11.15 -6.16 -13.31
N TYR A 135 -10.91 -4.86 -13.27
CA TYR A 135 -9.72 -4.28 -12.65
C TYR A 135 -9.59 -4.68 -11.16
N ILE A 136 -10.68 -4.54 -10.39
CA ILE A 136 -10.70 -4.90 -8.96
C ILE A 136 -10.35 -6.39 -8.79
N ARG A 137 -10.96 -7.29 -9.55
CA ARG A 137 -10.67 -8.74 -9.44
C ARG A 137 -9.26 -9.15 -9.80
N ILE A 138 -8.58 -8.37 -10.66
CA ILE A 138 -7.19 -8.65 -11.03
C ILE A 138 -6.24 -8.12 -9.95
N ARG A 139 -6.56 -6.98 -9.32
CA ARG A 139 -5.65 -6.26 -8.42
C ARG A 139 -5.85 -6.58 -6.93
N LEU A 140 -7.00 -7.14 -6.55
CA LEU A 140 -7.39 -7.58 -5.18
C LEU A 140 -7.61 -9.10 -5.12
#